data_AF-A0A166FFQ4-F1
#
_entry.id   AF-A0A166FFQ4-F1
#
_cell.length_a   1.000
_cell.length_b   1.000
_cell.length_c   1.000
_cell.angle_alpha   90.00
_cell.angle_beta   90.00
_cell.angle_gamma   90.00
#
_symmetry.space_group_name_H-M   'P 1'
#
loop_
_entity.id
_entity.type
_entity.pdbx_description
1 polymer ?
#
loop_
_entity_poly.entity_id
_entity_poly.type
_entity_poly.pdbx_seq_one_letter_code
_entity_poly.pdbx_strand_id
1 'polypeptide(L)'
;MRQLWNTLSEILYLIFLSLTAGFFVLSCTLFLSQAVRTSTTQTWSHNLNALIIGASYVIVFAVSLAFCLNRRISVRRRLQRISKTYRTIGRGDVPKAVHQYISQEYARTCIVSHEVLPSDAFHEGWGRPGTQYAGVRFRRALLDTIPDIDAHAHLVIPSHPKLRPHSRMMHHFRFILPLLPQDEDGISLLHYYDSAIQLARNSARQPTEMEYQIGIESAEGIKQV
;
A
#
# COMPACT_ATOMS: atom_id res chain seq x y z
N MET A 1 -16.30 -30.07 -18.09
CA MET A 1 -16.63 -29.14 -16.98
C MET A 1 -16.51 -27.65 -17.34
N ARG A 2 -15.35 -27.12 -17.79
CA ARG A 2 -15.21 -25.68 -18.13
C ARG A 2 -16.19 -25.17 -19.20
N GLN A 3 -16.50 -25.96 -20.23
CA GLN A 3 -17.44 -25.55 -21.28
C GLN A 3 -18.88 -25.39 -20.75
N LEU A 4 -19.32 -26.26 -19.84
CA LEU A 4 -20.65 -26.19 -19.21
C LEU A 4 -20.80 -24.94 -18.32
N TRP A 5 -19.74 -24.57 -17.58
CA TRP A 5 -19.72 -23.34 -16.77
C TRP A 5 -19.81 -22.09 -17.63
N ASN A 6 -19.13 -22.08 -18.79
CA ASN A 6 -19.19 -20.96 -19.71
C ASN A 6 -20.58 -20.80 -20.31
N THR A 7 -21.21 -21.89 -20.78
CA THR A 7 -22.58 -21.83 -21.33
C THR A 7 -23.60 -21.42 -20.28
N LEU A 8 -23.47 -21.90 -19.04
CA LEU A 8 -24.34 -21.48 -17.94
C LEU A 8 -24.18 -19.99 -17.61
N SER A 9 -22.95 -19.49 -17.59
CA SER A 9 -22.68 -18.07 -17.32
C SER A 9 -23.23 -17.15 -18.41
N GLU A 10 -23.17 -17.58 -19.67
CA GLU A 10 -23.72 -16.81 -20.80
C GLU A 10 -25.25 -16.80 -20.78
N ILE A 11 -25.88 -17.94 -20.50
CA ILE A 11 -27.34 -18.05 -20.38
C ILE A 11 -27.84 -17.19 -19.21
N LEU A 12 -27.20 -17.28 -18.04
CA LEU A 12 -27.57 -16.49 -16.86
C LEU A 12 -27.44 -14.99 -17.12
N TYR A 13 -26.38 -14.58 -17.81
CA TYR A 13 -26.17 -13.18 -18.18
C TYR A 13 -27.25 -12.67 -19.15
N LEU A 14 -27.63 -13.49 -20.15
CA LEU A 14 -28.70 -13.14 -21.08
C LEU A 14 -30.07 -13.03 -20.38
N ILE A 15 -30.37 -13.96 -19.48
CA ILE A 15 -31.59 -13.93 -18.66
C ILE A 15 -31.63 -12.66 -17.79
N PHE A 16 -30.52 -12.32 -17.13
CA PHE A 16 -30.42 -11.10 -16.33
C PHE A 16 -30.61 -9.83 -17.18
N LEU A 17 -30.01 -9.79 -18.36
CA LEU A 17 -30.18 -8.67 -19.30
C LEU A 17 -31.63 -8.56 -19.81
N SER A 18 -32.27 -9.68 -20.14
CA SER A 18 -33.67 -9.66 -20.59
C SER A 18 -34.64 -9.24 -19.49
N LEU A 19 -34.40 -9.68 -18.24
CA LEU A 19 -35.22 -9.30 -17.09
C LEU A 19 -35.09 -7.80 -16.81
N THR A 20 -33.86 -7.28 -16.73
CA THR A 20 -33.62 -5.86 -16.48
C THR A 20 -34.17 -4.97 -17.59
N ALA A 21 -34.03 -5.36 -18.86
CA ALA A 21 -34.66 -4.66 -19.98
C ALA A 21 -36.19 -4.70 -19.90
N GLY A 22 -36.78 -5.84 -19.54
CA GLY A 22 -38.23 -5.99 -19.36
C GLY A 22 -38.77 -5.07 -18.26
N PHE A 23 -38.14 -5.07 -17.08
CA PHE A 23 -38.52 -4.15 -15.99
C PHE A 23 -38.37 -2.68 -16.37
N PHE A 24 -37.34 -2.33 -17.15
CA PHE A 24 -37.14 -0.97 -17.62
C PHE A 24 -38.25 -0.50 -18.58
N VAL A 25 -38.64 -1.35 -19.53
CA VAL A 25 -39.74 -1.06 -20.46
C VAL A 25 -41.06 -0.93 -19.71
N LEU A 26 -41.35 -1.83 -18.77
CA LEU A 26 -42.55 -1.77 -17.93
C LEU A 26 -42.59 -0.49 -17.08
N SER A 27 -41.45 -0.10 -16.49
CA SER A 27 -41.36 1.17 -15.75
C SER A 27 -41.66 2.35 -16.66
N CYS A 28 -41.05 2.39 -17.86
CA CYS A 28 -41.26 3.46 -18.84
C CYS A 28 -42.74 3.60 -19.23
N THR A 29 -43.42 2.50 -19.57
CA THR A 29 -44.83 2.54 -19.98
C THR A 29 -45.76 2.95 -18.84
N LEU A 30 -45.47 2.52 -17.60
CA LEU A 30 -46.24 2.92 -16.43
C LEU A 30 -46.09 4.42 -16.13
N PHE A 31 -44.86 4.95 -16.15
CA PHE A 31 -44.63 6.38 -15.93
C PHE A 31 -45.19 7.25 -17.05
N LEU A 32 -45.10 6.81 -18.31
CA LEU A 32 -45.75 7.50 -19.42
C LEU A 32 -47.28 7.49 -19.29
N SER A 33 -47.85 6.33 -18.94
CA SER A 33 -49.28 6.19 -18.70
C SER A 33 -49.75 7.06 -17.53
N GLN A 34 -48.95 7.21 -16.47
CA GLN A 34 -49.26 8.11 -15.36
C GLN A 34 -49.17 9.57 -15.80
N ALA A 35 -48.11 9.97 -16.51
CA ALA A 35 -47.91 11.34 -16.99
C ALA A 35 -49.03 11.82 -17.93
N VAL A 36 -49.60 10.92 -18.73
CA VAL A 36 -50.75 11.23 -19.59
C VAL A 36 -52.04 11.36 -18.78
N ARG A 37 -52.26 10.47 -17.79
CA ARG A 37 -53.46 10.49 -16.94
C ARG A 37 -53.52 11.67 -15.98
N THR A 38 -52.38 12.20 -15.56
CA THR A 38 -52.30 13.37 -14.66
C THR A 38 -52.29 14.71 -15.39
N SER A 39 -52.28 14.71 -16.73
CA SER A 39 -52.33 15.94 -17.53
C SER A 39 -53.75 16.51 -17.64
N THR A 40 -53.87 17.84 -17.52
CA THR A 40 -55.15 18.58 -17.52
C THR A 40 -55.97 18.42 -18.80
N THR A 41 -55.33 18.13 -19.94
CA THR A 41 -55.99 17.98 -21.24
C THR A 41 -56.09 16.52 -21.71
N GLN A 42 -55.60 15.56 -20.91
CA GLN A 42 -55.58 14.12 -21.20
C GLN A 42 -55.15 13.75 -22.64
N THR A 43 -54.30 14.58 -23.26
CA THR A 43 -53.94 14.51 -24.68
C THR A 43 -52.43 14.46 -24.84
N TRP A 44 -51.96 13.55 -25.69
CA TRP A 44 -50.53 13.28 -25.87
C TRP A 44 -49.72 14.43 -26.49
N SER A 45 -50.38 15.34 -27.22
CA SER A 45 -49.71 16.30 -28.09
C SER A 45 -49.14 17.54 -27.38
N HIS A 46 -49.58 17.85 -26.15
CA HIS A 46 -49.13 19.04 -25.39
C HIS A 46 -48.58 18.70 -23.99
N ASN A 47 -48.13 17.47 -23.79
CA ASN A 47 -47.64 17.00 -22.50
C ASN A 47 -46.11 17.06 -22.39
N LEU A 48 -45.59 18.23 -21.96
CA LEU A 48 -44.14 18.42 -21.72
C LEU A 48 -43.57 17.41 -20.71
N ASN A 49 -44.35 17.05 -19.68
CA ASN A 49 -43.95 16.03 -18.70
C ASN A 49 -43.72 14.65 -19.34
N ALA A 50 -44.59 14.25 -20.28
CA ALA A 50 -44.43 12.98 -20.99
C ALA A 50 -43.20 13.00 -21.91
N LEU A 51 -42.91 14.15 -22.54
CA LEU A 51 -41.73 14.34 -23.37
C LEU A 51 -40.43 14.28 -22.56
N ILE A 52 -40.36 14.95 -21.41
CA ILE A 52 -39.19 14.94 -20.53
C ILE A 52 -38.93 13.54 -19.96
N ILE A 53 -40.00 12.85 -19.52
CA ILE A 53 -39.91 11.45 -19.05
C ILE A 53 -39.41 10.57 -20.20
N GLY A 54 -40.02 10.63 -21.38
CA GLY A 54 -39.57 9.85 -22.54
C GLY A 54 -38.10 10.10 -22.89
N ALA A 55 -37.68 11.36 -22.97
CA ALA A 55 -36.31 11.74 -23.29
C ALA A 55 -35.30 11.23 -22.26
N SER A 56 -35.60 11.36 -20.96
CA SER A 56 -34.71 10.87 -19.89
C SER A 56 -34.52 9.34 -19.94
N TYR A 57 -35.58 8.57 -20.17
CA TYR A 57 -35.49 7.11 -20.32
C TYR A 57 -34.68 6.71 -21.55
N VAL A 58 -34.82 7.42 -22.67
CA VAL A 58 -34.01 7.18 -23.89
C VAL A 58 -32.52 7.42 -23.62
N ILE A 59 -32.17 8.50 -22.90
CA ILE A 59 -30.79 8.81 -22.55
C ILE A 59 -30.21 7.73 -21.62
N VAL A 60 -30.94 7.35 -20.57
CA VAL A 60 -30.50 6.30 -19.64
C VAL A 60 -30.34 4.95 -20.36
N PHE A 61 -31.23 4.61 -21.28
CA PHE A 61 -31.13 3.41 -22.10
C PHE A 61 -29.89 3.45 -23.02
N ALA A 62 -29.64 4.56 -23.70
CA ALA A 62 -28.48 4.72 -24.57
C ALA A 62 -27.15 4.61 -23.78
N VAL A 63 -27.05 5.28 -22.62
CA VAL A 63 -25.86 5.27 -21.77
C VAL A 63 -25.61 3.87 -21.19
N SER A 64 -26.66 3.20 -20.70
CA SER A 64 -26.54 1.84 -20.15
C SER A 64 -26.13 0.82 -21.22
N LEU A 65 -26.69 0.92 -22.43
CA LEU A 65 -26.29 0.08 -23.56
C LEU A 65 -24.82 0.32 -23.93
N ALA A 66 -24.40 1.58 -24.04
CA ALA A 66 -23.01 1.93 -24.34
C ALA A 66 -22.04 1.38 -23.29
N PHE A 67 -22.40 1.46 -22.00
CA PHE A 67 -21.59 0.91 -20.92
C PHE A 67 -21.48 -0.62 -20.99
N CYS A 68 -22.59 -1.31 -21.22
CA CYS A 68 -22.62 -2.77 -21.38
C CYS A 68 -21.77 -3.24 -22.58
N LEU A 69 -21.88 -2.56 -23.73
CA LEU A 69 -21.11 -2.86 -24.91
C LEU A 69 -19.61 -2.61 -24.69
N ASN A 70 -19.24 -1.46 -24.12
CA ASN A 70 -17.85 -1.13 -23.81
C ASN A 70 -17.23 -2.14 -22.85
N ARG A 71 -17.95 -2.56 -21.81
CA ARG A 71 -17.50 -3.60 -20.88
C ARG A 71 -17.29 -4.94 -21.60
N ARG A 72 -18.22 -5.37 -22.44
CA ARG A 72 -18.11 -6.64 -23.19
C ARG A 72 -16.94 -6.61 -24.18
N ILE A 73 -16.76 -5.52 -24.90
CA ILE A 73 -15.65 -5.33 -25.84
C ILE A 73 -14.32 -5.31 -25.11
N SER A 74 -14.22 -4.58 -23.99
CA SER A 74 -13.02 -4.51 -23.16
C SER A 74 -12.60 -5.87 -22.63
N VAL A 75 -13.53 -6.64 -22.06
CA VAL A 75 -13.27 -8.01 -21.58
C VAL A 75 -12.82 -8.91 -22.73
N ARG A 76 -13.50 -8.86 -23.89
CA ARG A 76 -13.11 -9.66 -25.05
C ARG A 76 -11.72 -9.31 -25.56
N ARG A 77 -11.40 -8.01 -25.65
CA ARG A 77 -10.06 -7.53 -26.03
C ARG A 77 -8.99 -7.96 -25.03
N ARG A 78 -9.29 -7.90 -23.72
CA ARG A 78 -8.38 -8.33 -22.66
C ARG A 78 -8.12 -9.84 -22.70
N LEU A 79 -9.16 -10.65 -22.95
CA LEU A 79 -9.03 -12.09 -23.14
C LEU A 79 -8.27 -12.44 -24.43
N GLN A 80 -8.44 -11.67 -25.50
CA GLN A 80 -7.69 -11.85 -26.74
C GLN A 80 -6.21 -11.47 -26.61
N ARG A 81 -5.89 -10.50 -25.75
CA ARG A 81 -4.51 -10.08 -25.47
C ARG A 81 -3.72 -11.11 -24.65
N ILE A 82 -4.40 -11.99 -23.90
CA ILE A 82 -3.72 -13.14 -23.28
C ILE A 82 -3.19 -14.01 -24.41
N SER A 83 -1.88 -13.97 -24.64
CA SER A 83 -1.22 -14.67 -25.73
C SER A 83 -1.54 -16.17 -25.63
N LYS A 84 -2.32 -16.66 -26.60
CA LYS A 84 -2.62 -18.10 -26.74
C LYS A 84 -1.36 -18.95 -27.01
N THR A 85 -0.22 -18.29 -27.28
CA THR A 85 1.10 -18.89 -27.49
C THR A 85 1.60 -19.65 -26.24
N TYR A 86 1.19 -19.24 -25.04
CA TYR A 86 1.43 -20.05 -23.82
C TYR A 86 0.31 -21.09 -23.65
N ARG A 87 0.15 -21.98 -24.62
CA ARG A 87 -0.53 -23.24 -24.36
C ARG A 87 0.44 -24.07 -23.54
N THR A 88 0.10 -24.36 -22.28
CA THR A 88 0.88 -25.31 -21.48
C THR A 88 0.94 -26.63 -22.24
N ILE A 89 2.14 -27.06 -22.60
CA ILE A 89 2.39 -28.29 -23.35
C ILE A 89 1.64 -29.43 -22.63
N GLY A 90 0.62 -29.99 -23.27
CA GLY A 90 -0.14 -31.10 -22.71
C GLY A 90 0.65 -32.40 -22.76
N ARG A 91 0.24 -33.39 -21.95
CA ARG A 91 0.87 -34.74 -21.94
C ARG A 91 0.86 -35.46 -23.29
N GLY A 92 0.02 -35.03 -24.24
CA GLY A 92 -0.06 -35.57 -25.59
C GLY A 92 0.60 -34.71 -26.66
N ASP A 93 1.09 -33.51 -26.32
CA ASP A 93 1.67 -32.57 -27.30
C ASP A 93 3.16 -32.88 -27.57
N VAL A 94 3.82 -33.65 -26.69
CA VAL A 94 5.24 -34.05 -26.82
C VAL A 94 5.44 -35.50 -26.35
N PRO A 95 6.53 -36.17 -26.77
CA PRO A 95 6.89 -37.48 -26.25
C PRO A 95 6.97 -37.50 -24.71
N LYS A 96 6.56 -38.62 -24.10
CA LYS A 96 6.47 -38.74 -22.62
C LYS A 96 7.77 -38.35 -21.91
N ALA A 97 8.92 -38.74 -22.45
CA ALA A 97 10.24 -38.40 -21.91
C ALA A 97 10.48 -36.88 -21.88
N VAL A 98 10.12 -36.18 -22.96
CA VAL A 98 10.25 -34.71 -23.07
C VAL A 98 9.31 -34.02 -22.10
N HIS A 99 8.06 -34.48 -21.99
CA HIS A 99 7.11 -33.94 -21.02
C HIS A 99 7.61 -34.10 -19.57
N GLN A 100 8.13 -35.28 -19.23
CA GLN A 100 8.70 -35.55 -17.90
C GLN A 100 9.87 -34.62 -17.59
N TYR A 101 10.81 -34.47 -18.54
CA TYR A 101 11.95 -33.57 -18.40
C TYR A 101 11.51 -32.11 -18.18
N ILE A 102 10.60 -31.59 -19.01
CA ILE A 102 10.08 -30.22 -18.87
C ILE A 102 9.40 -30.03 -17.51
N SER A 103 8.61 -31.00 -17.06
CA SER A 103 7.94 -30.91 -15.76
C SER A 103 8.91 -30.91 -14.58
N GLN A 104 10.02 -31.66 -14.68
CA GLN A 104 11.05 -31.72 -13.66
C GLN A 104 11.85 -30.41 -13.60
N GLU A 105 12.30 -29.89 -14.74
CA GLU A 105 13.02 -28.61 -14.79
C GLU A 105 12.13 -27.43 -14.39
N TYR A 106 10.86 -27.45 -14.76
CA TYR A 106 9.90 -26.46 -14.29
C TYR A 106 9.74 -26.50 -12.77
N ALA A 107 9.53 -27.68 -12.19
CA ALA A 107 9.44 -27.85 -10.73
C ALA A 107 10.72 -27.39 -10.03
N ARG A 108 11.89 -27.76 -10.55
CA ARG A 108 13.19 -27.33 -10.06
C ARG A 108 13.32 -25.81 -10.11
N THR A 109 12.96 -25.19 -11.23
CA THR A 109 13.01 -23.74 -11.39
C THR A 109 12.09 -23.03 -10.41
N CYS A 110 10.88 -23.56 -10.17
CA CYS A 110 9.97 -23.03 -9.16
C CYS A 110 10.57 -23.09 -7.76
N ILE A 111 11.19 -24.22 -7.38
CA ILE A 111 11.84 -24.38 -6.08
C ILE A 111 13.01 -23.39 -5.94
N VAL A 112 13.92 -23.37 -6.92
CA VAL A 112 15.06 -22.43 -6.93
C VAL A 112 14.57 -20.99 -6.85
N SER A 113 13.55 -20.62 -7.63
CA SER A 113 13.00 -19.27 -7.59
C SER A 113 12.42 -18.92 -6.22
N HIS A 114 11.81 -19.88 -5.53
CA HIS A 114 11.25 -19.69 -4.20
C HIS A 114 12.34 -19.55 -3.14
N GLU A 115 13.38 -20.39 -3.20
CA GLU A 115 14.52 -20.33 -2.27
C GLU A 115 15.36 -19.08 -2.45
N VAL A 116 15.41 -18.51 -3.67
CA VAL A 116 16.16 -17.29 -3.96
C VAL A 116 15.42 -16.01 -3.51
N LEU A 117 14.15 -16.10 -3.11
CA LEU A 117 13.49 -14.92 -2.52
C LEU A 117 14.23 -14.51 -1.25
N PRO A 118 14.65 -13.24 -1.12
CA PRO A 118 15.32 -12.78 0.08
C PRO A 118 14.34 -12.80 1.26
N SER A 119 14.47 -13.81 2.12
CA SER A 119 13.71 -13.94 3.36
C SER A 119 14.31 -13.10 4.49
N ASP A 120 15.64 -13.02 4.55
CA ASP A 120 16.40 -12.27 5.56
C ASP A 120 17.28 -11.20 4.89
N ALA A 121 16.65 -10.09 4.48
CA ALA A 121 17.39 -8.89 4.09
C ALA A 121 17.94 -8.18 5.35
N PHE A 122 18.97 -8.76 5.98
CA PHE A 122 19.69 -8.12 7.07
C PHE A 122 20.78 -7.21 6.50
N HIS A 123 20.68 -5.91 6.79
CA HIS A 123 21.74 -4.95 6.53
C HIS A 123 22.28 -4.43 7.86
N GLU A 124 23.59 -4.50 8.05
CA GLU A 124 24.23 -3.99 9.28
C GLU A 124 23.87 -2.50 9.47
N GLY A 125 23.50 -2.11 10.69
CA GLY A 125 23.05 -0.74 11.00
C GLY A 125 21.60 -0.42 10.67
N TRP A 126 20.82 -1.39 10.18
CA TRP A 126 19.37 -1.28 10.04
C TRP A 126 18.66 -2.24 10.98
N GLY A 127 17.51 -1.81 11.48
CA GLY A 127 16.63 -2.70 12.22
C GLY A 127 16.03 -3.78 11.32
N ARG A 128 15.93 -4.99 11.86
CA ARG A 128 15.45 -6.17 11.13
C ARG A 128 13.96 -6.01 10.77
N PRO A 129 13.55 -6.38 9.55
CA PRO A 129 12.13 -6.36 9.19
C PRO A 129 11.34 -7.28 10.14
N GLY A 130 10.20 -6.79 10.65
CA GLY A 130 9.38 -7.50 11.65
C GLY A 130 9.77 -7.24 13.12
N THR A 131 10.85 -6.51 13.39
CA THR A 131 11.19 -6.03 14.74
C THR A 131 10.64 -4.62 14.99
N GLN A 132 10.71 -4.14 16.24
CA GLN A 132 10.30 -2.79 16.63
C GLN A 132 11.05 -1.67 15.87
N TYR A 133 12.27 -1.95 15.40
CA TYR A 133 13.09 -0.99 14.66
C TYR A 133 13.11 -1.23 13.15
N ALA A 134 12.13 -1.98 12.62
CA ALA A 134 12.06 -2.26 11.19
C ALA A 134 12.09 -0.96 10.35
N GLY A 135 13.03 -0.87 9.42
CA GLY A 135 13.20 0.30 8.54
C GLY A 135 13.92 1.49 9.18
N VAL A 136 14.37 1.38 10.42
CA VAL A 136 15.18 2.41 11.08
C VAL A 136 16.65 2.19 10.75
N ARG A 137 17.34 3.25 10.31
CA ARG A 137 18.79 3.28 10.13
C ARG A 137 19.44 3.85 11.39
N PHE A 138 20.00 2.98 12.23
CA PHE A 138 20.48 3.30 13.59
C PHE A 138 21.41 4.51 13.64
N ARG A 139 22.43 4.55 12.77
CA ARG A 139 23.40 5.66 12.73
C ARG A 139 22.71 7.01 12.47
N ARG A 140 21.77 7.05 11.53
CA ARG A 140 21.09 8.29 11.17
C ARG A 140 20.12 8.71 12.27
N ALA A 141 19.31 7.76 12.75
CA ALA A 141 18.35 8.01 13.81
C ALA A 141 19.02 8.54 15.09
N LEU A 142 20.17 7.99 15.49
CA LEU A 142 20.95 8.54 16.61
C LEU A 142 21.43 9.98 16.35
N LEU A 143 22.00 10.25 15.19
CA LEU A 143 22.51 11.59 14.87
C LEU A 143 21.41 12.63 14.76
N ASP A 144 20.21 12.23 14.32
CA ASP A 144 19.05 13.10 14.20
C ASP A 144 18.51 13.52 15.60
N THR A 145 18.86 12.82 16.68
CA THR A 145 18.48 13.24 18.05
C THR A 145 19.28 14.43 18.59
N ILE A 146 20.45 14.73 18.03
CA ILE A 146 21.33 15.82 18.49
C ILE A 146 20.64 17.20 18.41
N PRO A 147 20.10 17.64 17.25
CA PRO A 147 19.41 18.93 17.17
C PRO A 147 18.19 19.00 18.09
N ASP A 148 17.49 17.88 18.30
CA ASP A 148 16.34 17.86 19.21
C ASP A 148 16.77 18.15 20.65
N ILE A 149 17.80 17.46 21.15
CA ILE A 149 18.32 17.69 22.52
C ILE A 149 18.86 19.11 22.64
N ASP A 150 19.54 19.62 21.60
CA ASP A 150 20.00 21.01 21.59
C ASP A 150 18.85 22.01 21.71
N ALA A 151 17.76 21.79 20.99
CA ALA A 151 16.57 22.63 21.10
C ALA A 151 15.98 22.61 22.52
N HIS A 152 15.93 21.45 23.17
CA HIS A 152 15.46 21.32 24.56
C HIS A 152 16.42 22.00 25.55
N ALA A 153 17.73 21.86 25.35
CA ALA A 153 18.73 22.53 26.19
C ALA A 153 18.59 24.06 26.16
N HIS A 154 18.24 24.64 25.01
CA HIS A 154 17.97 26.08 24.89
C HIS A 154 16.68 26.52 25.61
N LEU A 155 15.73 25.62 25.86
CA LEU A 155 14.55 25.94 26.69
C LEU A 155 14.93 26.05 28.16
N VAL A 156 15.80 25.16 28.65
CA VAL A 156 16.27 25.16 30.04
C VAL A 156 17.29 26.27 30.29
N ILE A 157 18.21 26.47 29.34
CA ILE A 157 19.28 27.48 29.41
C ILE A 157 19.24 28.33 28.13
N PRO A 158 18.52 29.46 28.11
CA PRO A 158 18.42 30.31 26.92
C PRO A 158 19.76 30.85 26.38
N SER A 159 20.77 30.95 27.25
CA SER A 159 22.13 31.37 26.91
C SER A 159 23.05 30.21 26.51
N HIS A 160 22.52 29.01 26.28
CA HIS A 160 23.29 27.84 25.84
C HIS A 160 24.04 28.14 24.55
N PRO A 161 25.31 27.71 24.39
CA PRO A 161 26.05 27.91 23.15
C PRO A 161 25.38 27.17 21.99
N LYS A 162 25.47 27.76 20.79
CA LYS A 162 25.01 27.11 19.55
C LYS A 162 25.78 25.82 19.28
N LEU A 163 25.07 24.79 18.82
CA LEU A 163 25.64 23.49 18.44
C LEU A 163 26.75 23.62 17.39
N ARG A 164 27.89 22.98 17.66
CA ARG A 164 28.99 22.84 16.69
C ARG A 164 28.99 21.43 16.10
N PRO A 165 29.14 21.25 14.77
CA PRO A 165 29.03 19.94 14.14
C PRO A 165 30.00 18.88 14.69
N HIS A 166 31.23 19.31 15.04
CA HIS A 166 32.32 18.42 15.45
C HIS A 166 32.59 18.43 16.97
N SER A 167 31.80 19.16 17.77
CA SER A 167 31.97 19.09 19.22
C SER A 167 31.44 17.77 19.77
N ARG A 168 32.11 17.22 20.77
CA ARG A 168 31.56 16.10 21.56
C ARG A 168 30.31 16.56 22.30
N MET A 169 29.34 15.65 22.43
CA MET A 169 28.08 15.95 23.12
C MET A 169 28.34 16.24 24.58
N MET A 170 29.27 15.51 25.19
CA MET A 170 29.70 15.75 26.58
C MET A 170 30.16 17.21 26.81
N HIS A 171 30.96 17.77 25.91
CA HIS A 171 31.47 19.12 26.06
C HIS A 171 30.40 20.19 25.75
N HIS A 172 29.55 19.91 24.75
CA HIS A 172 28.47 20.81 24.37
C HIS A 172 27.42 20.94 25.47
N PHE A 173 27.02 19.81 26.06
CA PHE A 173 25.97 19.72 27.07
C PHE A 173 26.47 19.72 28.52
N ARG A 174 27.72 20.13 28.78
CA ARG A 174 28.26 20.20 30.14
C ARG A 174 27.44 21.06 31.11
N PHE A 175 26.69 22.02 30.60
CA PHE A 175 25.88 22.94 31.41
C PHE A 175 24.59 22.30 31.91
N ILE A 176 24.07 21.29 31.20
CA ILE A 176 22.89 20.53 31.62
C ILE A 176 23.29 19.29 32.45
N LEU A 177 24.56 18.88 32.41
CA LEU A 177 25.07 17.72 33.13
C LEU A 177 24.68 17.69 34.63
N PRO A 178 24.73 18.80 35.40
CA PRO A 178 24.32 18.79 36.81
C PRO A 178 22.83 18.53 37.05
N LEU A 179 21.99 18.70 36.04
CA LEU A 179 20.54 18.49 36.14
C LEU A 179 20.15 17.04 35.89
N LEU A 180 21.04 16.25 35.27
CA LEU A 180 20.76 14.88 34.88
C LEU A 180 20.96 13.91 36.05
N PRO A 181 20.11 12.88 36.19
CA PRO A 181 20.32 11.84 37.17
C PRO A 181 21.64 11.11 36.90
N GLN A 182 22.27 10.66 37.99
CA GLN A 182 23.49 9.87 37.98
C GLN A 182 23.16 8.47 38.50
N ASP A 183 23.73 7.46 37.85
CA ASP A 183 23.67 6.08 38.33
C ASP A 183 24.51 5.89 39.60
N GLU A 184 24.43 4.71 40.23
CA GLU A 184 25.23 4.38 41.43
C GLU A 184 26.75 4.52 41.21
N ASP A 185 27.20 4.36 39.96
CA ASP A 185 28.59 4.54 39.55
C ASP A 185 28.98 6.00 39.25
N GLY A 186 28.07 6.95 39.45
CA GLY A 186 28.28 8.37 39.12
C GLY A 186 28.27 8.68 37.63
N ILE A 187 27.85 7.73 36.79
CA ILE A 187 27.74 7.89 35.34
C ILE A 187 26.37 8.51 35.03
N SER A 188 26.37 9.64 34.31
CA SER A 188 25.14 10.29 33.85
C SER A 188 24.70 9.76 32.47
N LEU A 189 23.40 9.83 32.17
CA LEU A 189 22.81 9.56 30.85
C LEU A 189 23.57 10.22 29.68
N LEU A 190 24.14 11.42 29.91
CA LEU A 190 24.94 12.11 28.89
C LEU A 190 26.21 11.34 28.48
N HIS A 191 26.78 10.51 29.35
CA HIS A 191 27.94 9.67 29.04
C HIS A 191 27.58 8.54 28.09
N TYR A 192 26.49 7.83 28.37
CA TYR A 192 25.98 6.79 27.48
C TYR A 192 25.60 7.38 26.13
N TYR A 193 24.92 8.53 26.12
CA TYR A 193 24.57 9.23 24.89
C TYR A 193 25.81 9.69 24.10
N ASP A 194 26.81 10.33 24.74
CA ASP A 194 28.04 10.74 24.04
C ASP A 194 28.76 9.53 23.44
N SER A 195 28.84 8.41 24.18
CA SER A 195 29.47 7.19 23.70
C SER A 195 28.78 6.64 22.43
N ALA A 196 27.45 6.60 22.42
CA ALA A 196 26.66 6.16 21.27
C ALA A 196 26.83 7.09 20.06
N ILE A 197 26.88 8.41 20.28
CA ILE A 197 27.12 9.40 19.22
C ILE A 197 28.54 9.33 18.68
N GLN A 198 29.56 9.12 19.53
CA GLN A 198 30.94 8.95 19.05
C GLN A 198 31.09 7.69 18.20
N LEU A 199 30.44 6.58 18.59
CA LEU A 199 30.36 5.38 17.78
C LEU A 199 29.68 5.68 16.44
N ALA A 200 28.53 6.36 16.45
CA ALA A 200 27.80 6.69 15.24
C ALA A 200 28.59 7.62 14.28
N ARG A 201 29.38 8.57 14.80
CA ARG A 201 30.16 9.52 14.00
C ARG A 201 31.46 8.96 13.47
N ASN A 202 32.23 8.27 14.31
CA ASN A 202 33.64 8.00 14.03
C ASN A 202 33.94 6.53 13.75
N SER A 203 33.05 5.61 14.13
CA SER A 203 33.34 4.19 13.93
C SER A 203 33.15 3.75 12.48
N ALA A 204 34.04 2.87 12.02
CA ALA A 204 33.93 2.25 10.70
C ALA A 204 32.73 1.27 10.64
N ARG A 205 32.48 0.54 11.73
CA ARG A 205 31.35 -0.41 11.86
C ARG A 205 30.02 0.30 12.03
N GLN A 206 28.91 -0.34 11.66
CA GLN A 206 27.60 0.23 11.94
C GLN A 206 27.20 -0.02 13.42
N PRO A 207 26.38 0.85 14.02
CA PRO A 207 25.88 0.62 15.37
C PRO A 207 25.04 -0.65 15.40
N THR A 208 25.18 -1.44 16.46
CA THR A 208 24.31 -2.57 16.74
C THR A 208 22.97 -2.11 17.30
N GLU A 209 21.97 -2.98 17.30
CA GLU A 209 20.64 -2.68 17.85
C GLU A 209 20.69 -2.34 19.35
N MET A 210 21.52 -3.05 20.11
CA MET A 210 21.72 -2.78 21.54
C MET A 210 22.36 -1.42 21.79
N GLU A 211 23.40 -1.07 21.04
CA GLU A 211 24.05 0.26 21.13
C GLU A 211 23.10 1.39 20.71
N TYR A 212 22.26 1.14 19.70
CA TYR A 212 21.22 2.05 19.29
C TYR A 212 20.19 2.28 20.39
N GLN A 213 19.71 1.20 21.00
CA GLN A 213 18.72 1.27 22.08
C GLN A 213 19.23 2.07 23.27
N ILE A 214 20.45 1.79 23.74
CA ILE A 214 21.09 2.55 24.83
C ILE A 214 21.18 4.04 24.49
N GLY A 215 21.57 4.37 23.24
CA GLY A 215 21.68 5.75 22.79
C GLY A 215 20.34 6.49 22.74
N ILE A 216 19.27 5.84 22.26
CA ILE A 216 17.93 6.43 22.20
C ILE A 216 17.31 6.57 23.59
N GLU A 217 17.41 5.55 24.44
CA GLU A 217 16.90 5.60 25.81
C GLU A 217 17.59 6.73 26.60
N SER A 218 18.90 6.88 26.43
CA SER A 218 19.66 7.99 27.03
C SER A 218 19.20 9.35 26.49
N ALA A 219 18.96 9.47 25.18
CA ALA A 219 18.46 10.70 24.56
C ALA A 219 17.06 11.07 25.07
N GLU A 220 16.17 10.10 25.19
CA GLU A 220 14.82 10.29 25.74
C GLU A 220 14.87 10.67 27.22
N GLY A 221 15.71 10.01 28.02
CA GLY A 221 15.91 10.36 29.42
C GLY A 221 16.43 11.79 29.62
N ILE A 222 17.33 12.27 28.75
CA ILE A 222 17.79 13.67 28.79
C ILE A 222 16.66 14.64 28.46
N LYS A 223 15.75 14.30 27.56
CA LYS A 223 14.61 15.15 27.17
C LYS A 223 13.52 15.25 28.25
N GLN A 224 13.47 14.31 29.20
CA GLN A 224 12.48 14.29 30.26
C GLN A 224 12.84 15.16 31.47
N VAL A 225 14.09 15.60 31.56
CA VAL A 225 14.62 16.51 32.59
C VAL A 225 14.40 17.95 32.18
#